data_AF-A0A2V7SWD0-F1
#
_entry.id   AF-A0A2V7SWD0-F1
#
_cell.length_a   1.000
_cell.length_b   1.000
_cell.length_c   1.000
_cell.angle_alpha   90.00
_cell.angle_beta   90.00
_cell.angle_gamma   90.00
#
_symmetry.space_group_name_H-M   'P 1'
#
loop_
_entity.id
_entity.type
_entity.pdbx_description
1 polymer ?
#
loop_
_entity_poly.entity_id
_entity_poly.type
_entity_poly.pdbx_seq_one_letter_code
_entity_poly.pdbx_strand_id
1 'polypeptide(L)'
;MPPVTAESGVSVGYSLVGGRIVRRPFTATLTFEVTVSRTRFLAPLAALALLAACDTRVVTEPPFQPQIVNVRNDFAFQVTDLDLFTSDVVYTWQSDGRAATVVQTPSVLTGAATLFIADGSGVQVYQRSLGENGTFSTQAGVPGTWTVRLKFSEASGAATFHLTKPVP
;
A
#
# COMPACT_ATOMS: atom_id res chain seq x y z
N MET A 1 -0.19 35.17 -36.54
CA MET A 1 0.40 33.96 -35.92
C MET A 1 -0.74 32.96 -35.72
N PRO A 2 -0.69 31.74 -36.27
CA PRO A 2 -1.67 30.71 -35.90
C PRO A 2 -1.39 30.20 -34.47
N PRO A 3 -2.41 29.85 -33.68
CA PRO A 3 -2.22 29.17 -32.41
C PRO A 3 -1.86 27.69 -32.62
N VAL A 4 -0.99 27.20 -31.73
CA VAL A 4 -0.46 25.84 -31.66
C VAL A 4 -1.49 24.91 -31.03
N THR A 5 -1.78 23.79 -31.69
CA THR A 5 -2.57 22.68 -31.14
C THR A 5 -1.71 21.84 -30.21
N ALA A 6 -2.11 21.68 -28.96
CA ALA A 6 -1.55 20.69 -28.04
C ALA A 6 -2.56 19.55 -27.87
N GLU A 7 -2.22 18.35 -28.36
CA GLU A 7 -3.04 17.14 -28.25
C GLU A 7 -2.73 16.38 -26.95
N SER A 8 -3.76 15.78 -26.35
CA SER A 8 -3.72 15.10 -25.05
C SER A 8 -3.90 13.58 -25.14
N GLY A 9 -3.27 12.86 -24.20
CA GLY A 9 -3.77 11.67 -23.47
C GLY A 9 -4.09 10.35 -24.21
N VAL A 10 -3.66 9.21 -23.65
CA VAL A 10 -4.16 7.87 -24.00
C VAL A 10 -4.64 7.13 -22.74
N SER A 11 -5.90 6.69 -22.74
CA SER A 11 -6.51 5.79 -21.74
C SER A 11 -7.16 4.60 -22.46
N VAL A 12 -6.98 3.38 -21.93
CA VAL A 12 -7.43 2.12 -22.55
C VAL A 12 -8.55 1.49 -21.71
N GLY A 13 -9.77 1.44 -22.25
CA GLY A 13 -10.91 0.68 -21.69
C GLY A 13 -11.24 -0.55 -22.53
N TYR A 14 -11.83 -1.58 -21.92
CA TYR A 14 -12.23 -2.85 -22.55
C TYR A 14 -13.76 -2.98 -22.61
N SER A 15 -14.30 -3.47 -23.73
CA SER A 15 -15.73 -3.78 -23.87
C SER A 15 -15.94 -5.21 -24.42
N LEU A 16 -17.00 -5.88 -23.97
CA LEU A 16 -17.31 -7.28 -24.27
C LEU A 16 -18.41 -7.38 -25.32
N VAL A 17 -18.14 -8.07 -26.43
CA VAL A 17 -19.16 -8.49 -27.41
C VAL A 17 -18.92 -9.96 -27.77
N GLY A 18 -19.91 -10.82 -27.49
CA GLY A 18 -20.00 -12.16 -28.11
C GLY A 18 -18.88 -13.15 -27.81
N GLY A 19 -18.40 -13.26 -26.57
CA GLY A 19 -17.60 -14.41 -26.12
C GLY A 19 -16.16 -14.53 -26.68
N ARG A 20 -15.62 -13.49 -27.32
CA ARG A 20 -14.19 -13.41 -27.66
C ARG A 20 -13.64 -12.03 -27.31
N ILE A 21 -12.54 -11.99 -26.55
CA ILE A 21 -11.84 -10.75 -26.20
C ILE A 21 -11.09 -10.27 -27.45
N VAL A 22 -11.58 -9.21 -28.09
CA VAL A 22 -10.87 -8.52 -29.18
C VAL A 22 -10.43 -7.17 -28.66
N ARG A 23 -9.12 -6.95 -28.55
CA ARG A 23 -8.54 -5.64 -28.21
C ARG A 23 -8.69 -4.73 -29.43
N ARG A 24 -9.60 -3.76 -29.37
CA ARG A 24 -9.68 -2.68 -30.37
C ARG A 24 -9.26 -1.37 -29.71
N PRO A 25 -8.30 -0.63 -30.28
CA PRO A 25 -8.08 0.75 -29.87
C PRO A 25 -9.31 1.56 -30.28
N PHE A 26 -10.03 2.09 -29.29
CA PHE A 26 -11.07 3.08 -29.53
C PHE A 26 -10.42 4.46 -29.41
N THR A 27 -10.34 5.19 -30.53
CA THR A 27 -9.91 6.59 -30.54
C THR A 27 -11.17 7.44 -30.45
N ALA A 28 -11.39 8.06 -29.28
CA ALA A 28 -12.48 9.02 -29.08
C ALA A 28 -11.95 10.42 -29.42
N THR A 29 -12.17 10.87 -30.65
CA THR A 29 -11.91 12.27 -31.04
C THR A 29 -13.10 13.12 -30.60
N LEU A 30 -12.92 13.92 -29.56
CA LEU A 30 -13.91 14.92 -29.13
C LEU A 30 -13.69 16.21 -29.92
N THR A 31 -14.43 16.36 -31.01
CA THR A 31 -14.51 17.63 -31.75
C THR A 31 -15.52 18.53 -31.06
N PHE A 32 -15.06 19.64 -30.48
CA PHE A 32 -15.94 20.70 -29.99
C PHE A 32 -16.01 21.80 -31.05
N GLU A 33 -17.18 21.99 -31.67
CA GLU A 33 -17.40 23.15 -32.53
C GLU A 33 -17.77 24.35 -31.65
N VAL A 34 -16.88 25.36 -31.60
CA VAL A 34 -17.17 26.63 -30.93
C VAL A 34 -17.88 27.54 -31.93
N THR A 35 -19.22 27.61 -31.84
CA THR A 35 -19.99 28.62 -32.58
C THR A 35 -19.66 30.01 -32.02
N VAL A 36 -18.86 30.78 -32.77
CA VAL A 36 -18.58 32.19 -32.45
C VAL A 36 -19.81 33.02 -32.82
N SER A 37 -20.71 33.24 -31.86
CA SER A 37 -21.80 34.20 -32.00
C SER A 37 -21.26 35.62 -31.83
N ARG A 38 -21.22 36.39 -32.93
CA ARG A 38 -20.92 37.83 -32.90
C ARG A 38 -22.14 38.57 -32.36
N THR A 39 -22.18 38.83 -31.06
CA THR A 39 -23.20 39.70 -30.46
C THR A 39 -22.54 40.91 -29.83
N ARG A 40 -23.01 42.09 -30.27
CA ARG A 40 -22.42 43.41 -30.03
C ARG A 40 -22.61 43.87 -28.58
N PHE A 41 -21.52 44.45 -28.06
CA PHE A 41 -21.38 45.42 -26.97
C PHE A 41 -22.64 45.90 -26.24
N LEU A 42 -22.60 45.83 -24.90
CA LEU A 42 -22.77 46.96 -23.97
C LEU A 42 -22.42 46.51 -22.53
N ALA A 43 -21.45 47.20 -21.91
CA ALA A 43 -21.05 47.10 -20.49
C ALA A 43 -22.09 47.83 -19.58
N PRO A 44 -21.96 47.94 -18.22
CA PRO A 44 -20.91 47.48 -17.29
C PRO A 44 -21.46 46.86 -15.97
N LEU A 45 -20.63 46.25 -15.11
CA LEU A 45 -20.70 46.35 -13.62
C LEU A 45 -19.68 45.43 -12.94
N ALA A 46 -19.18 45.93 -11.81
CA ALA A 46 -18.12 45.36 -10.99
C ALA A 46 -18.44 43.98 -10.38
N ALA A 47 -17.44 43.09 -10.40
CA ALA A 47 -17.26 42.06 -9.39
C ALA A 47 -15.77 41.70 -9.33
N LEU A 48 -15.09 42.19 -8.30
CA LEU A 48 -13.77 41.72 -7.87
C LEU A 48 -13.96 40.26 -7.40
N ALA A 49 -13.78 39.30 -8.31
CA ALA A 49 -13.80 37.89 -7.96
C ALA A 49 -12.49 37.55 -7.24
N LEU A 50 -12.56 37.43 -5.91
CA LEU A 50 -11.49 36.92 -5.07
C LEU A 50 -10.99 35.58 -5.62
N LEU A 51 -9.69 35.53 -5.90
CA LEU A 51 -8.94 34.33 -6.22
C LEU A 51 -9.05 33.35 -5.04
N ALA A 52 -9.99 32.42 -5.09
CA ALA A 52 -9.91 31.19 -4.31
C ALA A 52 -8.78 30.34 -4.89
N ALA A 53 -7.53 30.69 -4.56
CA ALA A 53 -6.39 29.81 -4.75
C ALA A 53 -6.56 28.64 -3.76
N CYS A 54 -7.25 27.59 -4.18
CA CYS A 54 -7.16 26.30 -3.53
C CYS A 54 -5.70 25.85 -3.60
N ASP A 55 -4.97 25.97 -2.48
CA ASP A 55 -3.68 25.31 -2.26
C ASP A 55 -3.98 23.82 -2.03
N THR A 56 -4.35 23.10 -3.09
CA THR A 56 -4.49 21.64 -3.07
C THR A 56 -3.09 21.04 -3.17
N ARG A 57 -2.34 21.14 -2.07
CA ARG A 57 -1.13 20.31 -1.91
C ARG A 57 -1.60 18.87 -1.82
N VAL A 58 -1.38 18.12 -2.90
CA VAL A 58 -1.53 16.67 -2.89
C VAL A 58 -0.39 16.14 -2.04
N VAL A 59 -0.64 16.01 -0.74
CA VAL A 59 0.25 15.25 0.16
C VAL A 59 0.09 13.79 -0.27
N THR A 60 1.06 13.29 -1.01
CA THR A 60 1.16 11.86 -1.31
C THR A 60 1.82 11.24 -0.09
N GLU A 61 1.07 10.49 0.71
CA GLU A 61 1.64 9.70 1.81
C GLU A 61 2.79 8.83 1.26
N PRO A 62 3.90 8.67 2.01
CA PRO A 62 4.96 7.77 1.61
C PRO A 62 4.39 6.36 1.36
N PRO A 63 4.74 5.70 0.25
CA PRO A 63 4.27 4.34 0.03
C PRO A 63 4.85 3.40 1.09
N PHE A 64 4.06 2.41 1.48
CA PHE A 64 4.48 1.34 2.40
C PHE A 64 5.78 0.67 1.91
N GLN A 65 6.88 0.90 2.63
CA GLN A 65 8.23 0.49 2.26
C GLN A 65 8.93 -0.19 3.45
N PRO A 66 8.60 -1.45 3.74
CA PRO A 66 9.26 -2.16 4.83
C PRO A 66 10.70 -2.52 4.46
N GLN A 67 11.59 -2.44 5.44
CA GLN A 67 12.92 -3.05 5.40
C GLN A 67 12.81 -4.50 5.87
N ILE A 68 13.30 -5.43 5.06
CA ILE A 68 13.16 -6.87 5.30
C ILE A 68 14.52 -7.55 5.18
N VAL A 69 14.86 -8.32 6.19
CA VAL A 69 15.92 -9.33 6.15
C VAL A 69 15.23 -10.69 6.12
N ASN A 70 15.47 -11.49 5.08
CA ASN A 70 14.89 -12.83 4.95
C ASN A 70 15.99 -13.85 4.69
N VAL A 71 16.64 -14.27 5.76
CA VAL A 71 17.71 -15.26 5.77
C VAL A 71 17.19 -16.52 6.45
N ARG A 72 17.73 -17.69 6.09
CA ARG A 72 17.38 -18.94 6.79
C ARG A 72 17.64 -18.77 8.30
N ASN A 73 16.67 -19.11 9.13
CA ASN A 73 16.72 -19.01 10.59
C ASN A 73 16.85 -17.59 11.16
N ASP A 74 16.82 -16.55 10.32
CA ASP A 74 16.90 -15.15 10.74
C ASP A 74 16.02 -14.28 9.82
N PHE A 75 14.89 -13.79 10.35
CA PHE A 75 13.97 -12.92 9.62
C PHE A 75 13.71 -11.65 10.41
N ALA A 76 13.97 -10.48 9.80
CA ALA A 76 13.67 -9.19 10.40
C ALA A 76 12.73 -8.39 9.51
N PHE A 77 11.82 -7.66 10.14
CA PHE A 77 10.92 -6.72 9.50
C PHE A 77 10.91 -5.41 10.27
N GLN A 78 10.99 -4.31 9.54
CA GLN A 78 10.80 -2.97 10.08
C GLN A 78 10.04 -2.13 9.08
N VAL A 79 9.03 -1.41 9.56
CA VAL A 79 8.38 -0.32 8.83
C VAL A 79 8.20 0.86 9.75
N THR A 80 8.46 2.07 9.23
CA THR A 80 8.28 3.34 9.95
C THR A 80 7.22 4.18 9.24
N ASP A 81 6.82 5.27 9.89
CA ASP A 81 5.96 6.30 9.33
C ASP A 81 4.66 5.74 8.76
N LEU A 82 4.11 4.72 9.43
CA LEU A 82 2.74 4.28 9.17
C LEU A 82 1.79 5.41 9.55
N ASP A 83 0.84 5.70 8.67
CA ASP A 83 -0.25 6.64 8.89
C ASP A 83 -1.57 5.96 8.50
N LEU A 84 -2.39 5.64 9.50
CA LEU A 84 -3.67 4.93 9.35
C LEU A 84 -3.62 3.69 8.42
N PHE A 85 -2.47 3.00 8.39
CA PHE A 85 -2.20 1.94 7.43
C PHE A 85 -3.05 0.71 7.70
N THR A 86 -3.75 0.23 6.67
CA THR A 86 -4.58 -0.99 6.73
C THR A 86 -4.19 -1.92 5.60
N SER A 87 -3.68 -3.09 5.94
CA SER A 87 -3.28 -4.10 4.97
C SER A 87 -3.08 -5.46 5.62
N ASP A 88 -3.00 -6.47 4.77
CA ASP A 88 -2.65 -7.83 5.13
C ASP A 88 -1.44 -8.24 4.28
N VAL A 89 -0.28 -8.38 4.91
CA VAL A 89 0.99 -8.67 4.22
C VAL A 89 1.52 -10.02 4.66
N VAL A 90 2.00 -10.80 3.70
CA VAL A 90 2.43 -12.19 3.91
C VAL A 90 3.82 -12.39 3.32
N TYR A 91 4.69 -13.02 4.09
CA TYR A 91 6.02 -13.45 3.70
C TYR A 91 6.19 -14.93 3.97
N THR A 92 7.12 -15.54 3.23
CA THR A 92 7.62 -16.88 3.52
C THR A 92 9.03 -16.77 4.09
N TRP A 93 9.35 -17.63 5.05
CA TRP A 93 10.65 -17.65 5.72
C TRP A 93 11.12 -19.09 5.93
N GLN A 94 12.39 -19.37 5.66
CA GLN A 94 12.94 -20.71 5.86
C GLN A 94 13.46 -20.88 7.28
N SER A 95 12.92 -21.84 8.02
CA SER A 95 13.40 -22.22 9.36
C SER A 95 13.66 -23.72 9.43
N ASP A 96 14.84 -24.10 9.94
CA ASP A 96 15.14 -25.48 10.33
C ASP A 96 14.83 -25.78 11.81
N GLY A 97 14.37 -24.76 12.54
CA GLY A 97 13.99 -24.86 13.94
C GLY A 97 12.59 -25.44 14.14
N ARG A 98 12.37 -26.01 15.32
CA ARG A 98 11.02 -26.39 15.80
C ARG A 98 10.31 -25.25 16.52
N ALA A 99 10.98 -24.15 16.82
CA ALA A 99 10.42 -22.96 17.41
C ALA A 99 11.18 -21.73 16.89
N ALA A 100 10.59 -20.55 17.09
CA ALA A 100 11.27 -19.27 16.87
C ALA A 100 11.19 -18.41 18.13
N THR A 101 12.26 -17.67 18.41
CA THR A 101 12.24 -16.52 19.30
C THR A 101 11.70 -15.33 18.52
N VAL A 102 10.70 -14.64 19.07
CA VAL A 102 10.06 -13.46 18.49
C VAL A 102 10.41 -12.26 19.36
N VAL A 103 11.24 -11.36 18.85
CA VAL A 103 11.56 -10.08 19.50
C VAL A 103 10.77 -8.99 18.81
N GLN A 104 9.85 -8.33 19.52
CA GLN A 104 9.02 -7.25 18.98
C GLN A 104 9.32 -5.93 19.68
N THR A 105 9.69 -4.92 18.90
CA THR A 105 10.17 -3.62 19.36
C THR A 105 9.48 -2.47 18.60
N PRO A 106 8.13 -2.37 18.66
CA PRO A 106 7.43 -1.25 18.04
C PRO A 106 7.85 0.10 18.64
N SER A 107 7.65 1.18 17.89
CA SER A 107 7.83 2.55 18.37
C SER A 107 6.58 3.38 18.07
N VAL A 108 5.98 3.96 19.12
CA VAL A 108 4.78 4.82 19.05
C VAL A 108 3.65 4.18 18.23
N LEU A 109 3.51 2.85 18.30
CA LEU A 109 2.55 2.11 17.50
C LEU A 109 1.14 2.25 18.09
N THR A 110 0.23 2.84 17.32
CA THR A 110 -1.22 2.94 17.61
C THR A 110 -2.02 2.17 16.56
N GLY A 111 -3.33 2.03 16.78
CA GLY A 111 -4.17 1.14 15.97
C GLY A 111 -3.88 -0.33 16.27
N ALA A 112 -4.13 -1.23 15.31
CA ALA A 112 -3.86 -2.66 15.46
C ALA A 112 -2.82 -3.15 14.45
N ALA A 113 -1.84 -3.90 14.94
CA ALA A 113 -0.89 -4.66 14.13
C ALA A 113 -0.66 -6.02 14.79
N THR A 114 -1.10 -7.08 14.12
CA THR A 114 -1.02 -8.45 14.66
C THR A 114 -0.09 -9.29 13.80
N LEU A 115 0.87 -9.95 14.46
CA LEU A 115 1.78 -10.90 13.84
C LEU A 115 1.23 -12.32 14.01
N PHE A 116 1.15 -13.05 12.90
CA PHE A 116 0.77 -14.45 12.82
C PHE A 116 1.93 -15.23 12.21
N ILE A 117 2.27 -16.38 12.81
CA ILE A 117 3.30 -17.27 12.27
C ILE A 117 2.71 -18.67 12.14
N ALA A 118 2.79 -19.24 10.94
CA ALA A 118 2.50 -20.64 10.68
C ALA A 118 3.76 -21.42 10.32
N ASP A 119 3.86 -22.65 10.80
CA ASP A 119 5.02 -23.52 10.60
C ASP A 119 5.10 -24.12 9.18
N GLY A 120 6.09 -24.99 8.94
CA GLY A 120 6.30 -25.62 7.64
C GLY A 120 5.17 -26.55 7.16
N SER A 121 4.22 -26.89 8.05
CA SER A 121 3.02 -27.66 7.72
C SER A 121 1.77 -26.78 7.56
N GLY A 122 1.89 -25.47 7.78
CA GLY A 122 0.78 -24.52 7.72
C GLY A 122 0.00 -24.36 9.02
N VAL A 123 0.47 -24.95 10.13
CA VAL A 123 -0.17 -24.79 11.45
C VAL A 123 0.28 -23.49 12.10
N GLN A 124 -0.66 -22.68 12.56
CA GLN A 124 -0.35 -21.45 13.30
C GLN A 124 0.28 -21.79 14.66
N VAL A 125 1.51 -21.32 14.88
CA VAL A 125 2.30 -21.53 16.10
C VAL A 125 2.52 -20.26 16.90
N TYR A 126 2.10 -19.11 16.37
CA TYR A 126 2.17 -17.82 17.06
C TYR A 126 1.09 -16.86 16.56
N GLN A 127 0.51 -16.09 17.48
CA GLN A 127 -0.36 -14.96 17.21
C GLN A 127 -0.26 -13.97 18.36
N ARG A 128 0.14 -12.73 18.07
CA ARG A 128 0.23 -11.69 19.10
C ARG A 128 0.15 -10.29 18.50
N SER A 129 -0.29 -9.31 19.28
CA SER A 129 -0.18 -7.92 18.89
C SER A 129 1.29 -7.49 18.96
N LEU A 130 1.76 -6.80 17.92
CA LEU A 130 3.09 -6.19 17.92
C LEU A 130 3.21 -5.07 18.96
N GLY A 131 2.08 -4.48 19.38
CA GLY A 131 2.05 -3.47 20.45
C GLY A 131 2.44 -4.03 21.83
N GLU A 132 2.40 -5.35 22.04
CA GLU A 132 2.79 -6.01 23.28
C GLU A 132 4.33 -6.13 23.43
N ASN A 133 5.09 -5.08 23.06
CA ASN A 133 6.56 -4.99 23.07
C ASN A 133 7.26 -5.99 24.03
N GLY A 134 8.20 -6.79 23.52
CA GLY A 134 8.89 -7.80 24.33
C GLY A 134 9.54 -8.93 23.54
N THR A 135 9.94 -9.97 24.26
CA THR A 135 10.52 -11.21 23.69
C THR A 135 9.64 -12.40 24.03
N PHE A 136 9.29 -13.19 23.03
CA PHE A 136 8.37 -14.32 23.12
C PHE A 136 8.94 -15.54 22.41
N SER A 137 8.34 -16.70 22.64
CA SER A 137 8.60 -17.92 21.88
C SER A 137 7.34 -18.34 21.14
N THR A 138 7.50 -18.87 19.94
CA THR A 138 6.42 -19.62 19.29
C THR A 138 6.18 -20.94 20.02
N GLN A 139 5.02 -21.54 19.78
CA GLN A 139 4.81 -22.96 20.05
C GLN A 139 5.76 -23.80 19.18
N ALA A 140 5.95 -25.05 19.58
CA ALA A 140 6.70 -26.00 18.78
C ALA A 140 5.92 -26.35 17.49
N GLY A 141 6.61 -26.35 16.36
CA GLY A 141 6.07 -26.65 15.04
C GLY A 141 7.03 -27.47 14.17
N VAL A 142 6.69 -27.58 12.90
CA VAL A 142 7.41 -28.36 11.88
C VAL A 142 8.45 -27.48 11.16
N PRO A 143 9.73 -27.88 11.10
CA PRO A 143 10.73 -27.20 10.27
C PRO A 143 10.33 -27.15 8.78
N GLY A 144 10.67 -26.08 8.08
CA GLY A 144 10.35 -25.92 6.66
C GLY A 144 10.18 -24.46 6.25
N THR A 145 9.35 -24.23 5.25
CA THR A 145 8.96 -22.89 4.83
C THR A 145 7.80 -22.40 5.69
N TRP A 146 8.11 -21.53 6.65
CA TRP A 146 7.14 -20.93 7.54
C TRP A 146 6.48 -19.73 6.86
N THR A 147 5.26 -19.41 7.29
CA THR A 147 4.52 -18.23 6.83
C THR A 147 4.52 -17.17 7.92
N VAL A 148 4.92 -15.95 7.57
CA VAL A 148 4.92 -14.78 8.44
C VAL A 148 3.89 -13.79 7.89
N ARG A 149 2.78 -13.60 8.59
CA ARG A 149 1.69 -12.72 8.18
C ARG A 149 1.51 -11.59 9.16
N LEU A 150 1.40 -10.36 8.65
CA LEU A 150 1.03 -9.19 9.44
C LEU A 150 -0.30 -8.66 8.97
N LYS A 151 -1.19 -8.40 9.94
CA LYS A 151 -2.45 -7.72 9.69
C LYS A 151 -2.44 -6.37 10.40
N PHE A 152 -2.51 -5.31 9.61
CA PHE A 152 -2.62 -3.93 10.08
C PHE A 152 -4.06 -3.45 9.93
N SER A 153 -4.54 -2.68 10.90
CA SER A 153 -5.81 -1.99 10.86
C SER A 153 -5.63 -0.62 11.49
N GLU A 154 -5.73 0.42 10.65
CA GLU A 154 -5.54 1.83 11.03
C GLU A 154 -4.25 2.05 11.84
N ALA A 155 -3.18 1.31 11.51
CA ALA A 155 -1.94 1.32 12.26
C ALA A 155 -1.14 2.59 11.97
N SER A 156 -0.64 3.25 13.01
CA SER A 156 0.24 4.43 12.87
C SER A 156 1.48 4.28 13.73
N GLY A 157 2.60 4.90 13.33
CA GLY A 157 3.90 4.77 14.00
C GLY A 157 4.84 3.75 13.33
N ALA A 158 5.59 2.98 14.12
CA ALA A 158 6.54 1.99 13.60
C ALA A 158 6.30 0.58 14.15
N ALA A 159 6.37 -0.40 13.26
CA ALA A 159 6.26 -1.82 13.60
C ALA A 159 7.58 -2.54 13.25
N THR A 160 8.18 -3.15 14.27
CA THR A 160 9.48 -3.83 14.15
C THR A 160 9.43 -5.16 14.88
N PHE A 161 9.89 -6.23 14.22
CA PHE A 161 10.12 -7.51 14.87
C PHE A 161 11.25 -8.31 14.22
N HIS A 162 11.81 -9.24 15.00
CA HIS A 162 12.86 -10.15 14.60
C HIS A 162 12.50 -11.57 15.02
N LEU A 163 12.63 -12.51 14.08
CA LEU A 163 12.46 -13.94 14.28
C LEU A 163 13.82 -14.61 14.17
N THR A 164 14.18 -15.37 15.19
CA THR A 164 15.41 -16.17 15.18
C THR A 164 15.10 -17.59 15.61
N LYS A 165 15.84 -18.55 15.07
CA LYS A 165 15.86 -19.89 15.64
C LYS A 165 16.53 -19.85 17.02
N PRO A 166 15.91 -20.42 18.08
CA PRO A 166 16.55 -20.55 19.39
C PRO A 166 17.84 -21.38 19.30
N VAL A 167 18.88 -20.96 20.02
CA VAL A 167 20.11 -21.75 20.18
C VAL A 167 19.81 -22.94 21.11
N PRO A 168 20.25 -24.18 20.77
CA PRO A 168 20.10 -25.35 21.63
C PRO A 168 20.78 -25.21 23.00
#